data_AF-A0A535N500-F1
#
_entry.id   AF-A0A535N500-F1
#
_cell.length_a   1.000
_cell.length_b   1.000
_cell.length_c   1.000
_cell.angle_alpha   90.00
_cell.angle_beta   90.00
_cell.angle_gamma   90.00
#
_symmetry.space_group_name_H-M   'P 1'
#
loop_
_entity.id
_entity.type
_entity.pdbx_description
1 polymer ?
#
loop_
_entity_poly.entity_id
_entity_poly.type
_entity_poly.pdbx_seq_one_letter_code
_entity_poly.pdbx_strand_id
1 'polypeptide(L)' 'MTCGHCQRAVEEALRGVDGVTNATVDLRGRRATISFDPERANVAGLTVAVERAGYRASELNSGIP' A
#
# COMPACT_ATOMS: atom_id res chain seq x y z
N MET A 1 6.18 -13.24 -16.80
CA MET A 1 7.48 -12.98 -16.17
C MET A 1 7.75 -11.47 -16.17
N THR A 2 7.17 -10.70 -15.24
CA THR A 2 7.60 -9.30 -15.01
C THR A 2 7.27 -8.88 -13.57
N CYS A 3 7.95 -9.51 -12.61
CA CYS A 3 7.76 -9.27 -11.17
C CYS A 3 8.01 -7.80 -10.78
N GLY A 4 8.87 -7.07 -11.51
CA GLY A 4 9.22 -5.68 -11.20
C GLY A 4 8.19 -4.62 -11.62
N HIS A 5 7.36 -4.87 -12.63
CA HIS A 5 6.36 -3.89 -13.09
C HIS A 5 5.16 -3.83 -12.15
N CYS A 6 4.78 -4.99 -11.61
CA CYS A 6 3.74 -5.15 -10.60
C CYS A 6 4.03 -4.31 -9.34
N GLN A 7 5.29 -4.29 -8.90
CA GLN A 7 5.69 -3.56 -7.70
C GLN A 7 5.49 -2.06 -7.86
N ARG A 8 5.99 -1.48 -8.97
CA ARG A 8 5.87 -0.04 -9.22
C ARG A 8 4.42 0.39 -9.37
N ALA A 9 3.60 -0.40 -10.06
CA ALA A 9 2.18 -0.10 -10.23
C ALA A 9 1.45 0.04 -8.88
N VAL A 10 1.72 -0.86 -7.92
CA VAL A 10 1.13 -0.79 -6.57
C VAL A 10 1.69 0.39 -5.78
N GLU A 11 3.00 0.64 -5.89
CA GLU A 11 3.66 1.74 -5.18
C GLU A 11 3.16 3.12 -5.67
N GLU A 12 2.98 3.29 -6.98
CA GLU A 12 2.40 4.50 -7.58
C GLU A 12 0.93 4.66 -7.21
N ALA A 13 0.14 3.58 -7.22
CA ALA A 13 -1.26 3.62 -6.78
C ALA A 13 -1.39 4.06 -5.32
N LEU A 14 -0.50 3.57 -4.44
CA LEU A 14 -0.45 3.97 -3.03
C LEU A 14 0.01 5.42 -2.86
N ARG A 15 1.04 5.87 -3.59
CA ARG A 15 1.50 7.27 -3.55
C ARG A 15 0.48 8.27 -4.10
N GLY A 16 -0.44 7.81 -4.95
CA GLY A 16 -1.58 8.59 -5.42
C GLY A 16 -2.68 8.80 -4.38
N VAL A 17 -2.63 8.09 -3.24
CA VAL A 17 -3.59 8.29 -2.16
C VAL A 17 -3.25 9.57 -1.40
N ASP A 18 -4.24 10.46 -1.32
CA ASP A 18 -4.13 11.71 -0.59
C ASP A 18 -3.89 11.43 0.90
N GLY A 19 -2.75 11.90 1.42
CA GLY A 19 -2.28 11.57 2.77
C GLY A 19 -1.13 10.56 2.83
N VAL A 20 -0.76 9.90 1.72
CA VAL A 20 0.45 9.06 1.68
C VAL A 20 1.70 9.91 1.47
N THR A 21 2.60 9.86 2.44
CA THR A 21 3.89 10.56 2.40
C THR A 21 4.95 9.70 1.72
N ASN A 22 4.93 8.39 1.99
CA ASN A 22 5.85 7.43 1.39
C ASN A 22 5.20 6.06 1.25
N ALA A 23 5.45 5.36 0.14
CA ALA A 23 5.07 3.95 -0.02
C ALA A 23 6.25 3.19 -0.59
N THR A 24 6.51 2.00 -0.05
CA THR A 24 7.55 1.10 -0.53
C THR A 24 6.97 -0.30 -0.56
N VAL A 25 6.96 -0.91 -1.74
CA VAL A 25 6.42 -2.26 -1.92
C VAL A 25 7.58 -3.23 -2.11
N ASP A 26 7.61 -4.30 -1.33
CA ASP A 26 8.54 -5.42 -1.49
C ASP A 26 7.76 -6.69 -1.85
N LEU A 27 7.61 -6.95 -3.15
CA LEU A 27 6.92 -8.17 -3.62
C LEU A 27 7.73 -9.43 -3.33
N ARG A 28 9.06 -9.33 -3.18
CA ARG A 28 9.92 -10.46 -2.81
C ARG A 28 9.59 -10.98 -1.41
N GLY A 29 9.44 -10.09 -0.45
CA GLY A 29 9.03 -10.37 0.92
C GLY A 29 7.53 -10.29 1.16
N ARG A 30 6.73 -10.07 0.09
CA ARG A 30 5.26 -9.92 0.11
C ARG A 30 4.77 -8.90 1.15
N ARG A 31 5.50 -7.80 1.30
CA ARG A 31 5.23 -6.77 2.30
C ARG A 31 5.21 -5.40 1.63
N ALA A 32 4.32 -4.53 2.07
CA ALA A 32 4.31 -3.13 1.66
C ALA A 32 4.39 -2.28 2.93
N THR A 33 5.29 -1.31 2.93
CA THR A 33 5.45 -0.34 4.00
C THR A 33 4.92 1.00 3.49
N ILE A 34 3.87 1.50 4.12
CA ILE A 34 3.26 2.78 3.77
C ILE A 34 3.37 3.72 4.96
N SER A 35 3.95 4.89 4.74
CA SER A 35 3.90 6.02 5.65
C SER A 35 2.83 6.98 5.14
N PHE A 36 1.79 7.15 5.93
CA PHE A 36 0.67 8.01 5.62
C PHE A 36 0.28 8.80 6.87
N ASP A 37 -0.38 9.92 6.62
CA ASP A 37 -0.93 10.76 7.67
C ASP A 37 -2.30 10.18 8.10
N PRO A 38 -2.47 9.76 9.36
CA PRO A 38 -3.69 9.13 9.83
C PRO A 38 -4.90 10.07 9.89
N GLU A 39 -4.69 11.39 9.81
CA GLU A 39 -5.79 12.37 9.74
C GLU A 39 -6.34 12.51 8.32
N ARG A 40 -5.53 12.19 7.30
CA ARG A 40 -5.90 12.31 5.88
C ARG A 40 -6.16 10.97 5.19
N ALA A 41 -5.41 9.94 5.55
CA ALA A 41 -5.53 8.59 5.02
C ALA A 41 -5.75 7.58 6.14
N ASN A 42 -6.56 6.56 5.89
CA ASN A 42 -6.74 5.44 6.78
C ASN A 42 -6.41 4.14 6.06
N VAL A 43 -6.26 3.06 6.82
CA VAL A 43 -5.82 1.82 6.21
C VAL A 43 -6.88 1.19 5.31
N ALA A 44 -8.16 1.40 5.59
CA ALA A 44 -9.23 1.01 4.68
C ALA A 44 -9.07 1.66 3.30
N GLY A 45 -8.72 2.95 3.24
CA GLY A 45 -8.46 3.68 2.00
C GLY A 45 -7.22 3.18 1.26
N LEU A 46 -6.16 2.84 1.99
CA LEU A 46 -4.96 2.22 1.42
C LEU A 46 -5.27 0.83 0.85
N THR A 47 -6.02 0.01 1.57
CA THR A 47 -6.45 -1.31 1.09
C THR A 47 -7.24 -1.17 -0.20
N VAL A 48 -8.21 -0.24 -0.26
CA VAL A 48 -8.99 0.02 -1.48
C VAL A 48 -8.10 0.46 -2.65
N ALA A 49 -7.09 1.30 -2.41
CA ALA A 49 -6.15 1.72 -3.45
C ALA A 49 -5.34 0.53 -4.00
N VAL A 50 -4.91 -0.39 -3.13
CA VAL A 50 -4.20 -1.61 -3.53
C VAL A 50 -5.13 -2.58 -4.28
N GLU A 51 -6.38 -2.71 -3.84
CA GLU A 51 -7.39 -3.52 -4.55
C GLU A 51 -7.73 -2.97 -5.93
N ARG A 52 -7.78 -1.65 -6.08
CA ARG A 52 -7.92 -1.00 -7.39
C ARG A 52 -6.72 -1.23 -8.30
N ALA A 53 -5.52 -1.40 -7.73
CA ALA A 53 -4.34 -1.84 -8.48
C ALA A 53 -4.37 -3.33 -8.84
N GLY A 54 -5.37 -4.10 -8.37
CA GLY A 54 -5.53 -5.53 -8.64
C GLY A 54 -4.87 -6.45 -7.61
N TYR A 55 -4.50 -5.92 -6.44
CA TYR A 55 -3.81 -6.66 -5.39
C TYR A 55 -4.61 -6.62 -4.08
N ARG A 56 -4.52 -7.66 -3.25
CA ARG A 56 -5.14 -7.64 -1.93
C ARG A 56 -4.09 -7.27 -0.89
N ALA A 57 -4.35 -6.22 -0.11
CA ALA A 57 -3.54 -5.88 1.05
C ALA A 57 -4.37 -6.04 2.33
N SER A 58 -3.75 -6.60 3.35
CA SER A 58 -4.29 -6.66 4.71
C SER A 58 -3.30 -6.02 5.65
N GLU A 59 -3.80 -5.30 6.64
CA GLU A 59 -2.96 -4.76 7.71
C GLU A 59 -2.20 -5.89 8.39
N LEU A 60 -0.88 -5.81 8.30
CA LEU A 60 0.03 -6.75 8.95
C LEU A 60 0.39 -6.32 10.37
N ASN A 61 -0.24 -5.26 10.89
CA ASN A 61 -0.07 -4.83 12.26
C ASN A 61 -1.37 -4.20 12.78
N SER A 62 -2.32 -5.05 13.17
CA SER A 62 -3.39 -4.65 14.08
C SER A 62 -2.81 -4.61 15.49
N GLY A 63 -2.19 -3.48 15.84
CA GLY A 63 -2.03 -3.10 17.23
C GLY A 63 -3.33 -2.43 17.66
N ILE A 64 -4.29 -3.23 18.14
CA ILE A 64 -5.31 -2.76 19.06
C ILE A 64 -4.92 -3.40 20.42
N PRO A 65 -4.83 -2.64 21.53
CA PRO A 65 -4.47 -3.17 22.84
C PRO A 65 -5.41 -4.30 23.31
#